data_AF-A2DZE2-F1
#
_entry.id   AF-A2DZE2-F1
#
_cell.length_a   1.000
_cell.length_b   1.000
_cell.length_c   1.000
_cell.angle_alpha   90.00
_cell.angle_beta   90.00
_cell.angle_gamma   90.00
#
_symmetry.space_group_name_H-M   'P 1'
#
loop_
_entity.id
_entity.type
_entity.pdbx_description
1 polymer ?
#
loop_
_entity_poly.entity_id
_entity_poly.type
_entity_poly.pdbx_seq_one_letter_code
_entity_poly.pdbx_strand_id
1 'polypeptide(L)'
;MVSGGGGGAEWEKNTGGNGGGLQGGSAKSDCTHALFQCPGFISGGGSQTSGGTAAPTMNKVSGIPGLFGMSPMKYSSPDFGAVGGNGYYNGASIDFAGAAGGGSSFISGHKGCIALNGPADETPSPSNSPIHYSGLLFTRSTMIQGNKSMPLYYSPKARGIGNKGRGAIRITILPNEITSENHYIFRSDISLVLYLGFSC
;
A
#
# COMPACT_ATOMS: atom_id res chain seq x y z
N MET A 1 1.66 -11.24 -6.57
CA MET A 1 2.07 -9.84 -6.32
C MET A 1 0.98 -9.16 -5.51
N VAL A 2 1.33 -8.15 -4.72
CA VAL A 2 0.42 -7.35 -3.89
C VAL A 2 0.80 -5.89 -4.08
N SER A 3 -0.18 -5.01 -4.33
CA SER A 3 0.03 -3.57 -4.42
C SER A 3 -0.36 -2.88 -3.12
N GLY A 4 0.55 -2.11 -2.54
CA GLY A 4 0.29 -1.25 -1.39
C GLY A 4 -0.57 -0.04 -1.78
N GLY A 5 -1.69 0.16 -1.10
CA GLY A 5 -2.56 1.33 -1.19
C GLY A 5 -2.06 2.49 -0.33
N GLY A 6 -2.51 3.71 -0.66
CA GLY A 6 -2.32 4.86 0.22
C GLY A 6 -3.24 4.77 1.45
N GLY A 7 -2.83 5.39 2.55
CA GLY A 7 -3.66 5.51 3.75
C GLY A 7 -4.70 6.62 3.64
N GLY A 8 -5.79 6.46 4.39
CA GLY A 8 -6.84 7.46 4.48
C GLY A 8 -6.37 8.75 5.16
N ALA A 9 -7.11 9.83 4.91
CA ALA A 9 -7.02 11.07 5.65
C ALA A 9 -8.43 11.56 5.91
N GLU A 10 -8.75 11.76 7.18
CA GLU A 10 -9.99 12.36 7.61
C GLU A 10 -9.74 13.85 7.82
N TRP A 11 -10.57 14.77 7.33
CA TRP A 11 -10.37 16.24 7.41
C TRP A 11 -9.25 16.81 6.50
N GLU A 12 -9.42 18.08 6.13
CA GLU A 12 -8.71 18.72 5.02
C GLU A 12 -7.20 18.92 5.25
N LYS A 13 -6.75 19.04 6.51
CA LYS A 13 -5.33 19.27 6.85
C LYS A 13 -4.54 17.97 7.00
N ASN A 14 -5.21 16.83 7.01
CA ASN A 14 -4.60 15.53 7.18
C ASN A 14 -4.04 15.02 5.86
N THR A 15 -2.89 14.35 5.90
CA THR A 15 -2.25 13.79 4.70
C THR A 15 -1.94 12.32 4.92
N GLY A 16 -2.64 11.47 4.17
CA GLY A 16 -2.44 10.02 4.17
C GLY A 16 -1.08 9.62 3.60
N GLY A 17 -0.54 8.51 4.09
CA GLY A 17 0.73 7.96 3.60
C GLY A 17 0.58 7.35 2.20
N ASN A 18 1.58 7.54 1.32
CA ASN A 18 1.55 6.95 -0.02
C ASN A 18 1.82 5.43 0.00
N GLY A 19 1.20 4.66 -0.88
CA GLY A 19 1.51 3.25 -1.11
C GLY A 19 2.52 3.02 -2.24
N GLY A 20 2.50 1.81 -2.80
CA GLY A 20 3.15 1.45 -4.07
C GLY A 20 4.62 1.05 -4.02
N GLY A 21 5.29 1.20 -2.87
CA GLY A 21 6.71 0.86 -2.68
C GLY A 21 6.95 -0.31 -1.73
N LEU A 22 8.24 -0.61 -1.49
CA LEU A 22 8.68 -1.58 -0.47
C LEU A 22 8.24 -1.16 0.94
N GLN A 23 8.18 0.15 1.16
CA GLN A 23 7.65 0.79 2.36
C GLN A 23 6.53 1.74 1.95
N GLY A 24 5.44 1.67 2.70
CA GLY A 24 4.41 2.70 2.68
C GLY A 24 4.94 3.99 3.32
N GLY A 25 4.47 5.13 2.84
CA GLY A 25 4.74 6.43 3.44
C GLY A 25 4.02 6.56 4.77
N SER A 26 4.59 7.34 5.69
CA SER A 26 3.91 7.76 6.90
C SER A 26 2.86 8.82 6.59
N ALA A 27 1.81 8.85 7.40
CA ALA A 27 0.81 9.91 7.41
C ALA A 27 1.20 11.05 8.35
N LYS A 28 0.62 12.22 8.08
CA LYS A 28 0.67 13.39 8.97
C LYS A 28 -0.73 13.82 9.34
N SER A 29 -1.01 13.83 10.64
CA SER A 29 -2.27 14.32 11.18
C SER A 29 -2.12 15.73 11.76
N ASP A 30 -3.10 16.56 11.44
CA ASP A 30 -3.44 17.87 11.96
C ASP A 30 -4.95 17.91 12.25
N CYS A 31 -5.32 17.30 13.37
CA CYS A 31 -6.69 17.29 13.89
C CYS A 31 -7.01 18.55 14.72
N THR A 32 -6.38 19.70 14.45
CA THR A 32 -6.64 20.91 15.24
C THR A 32 -8.03 21.45 14.94
N HIS A 33 -8.99 21.16 15.82
CA HIS A 33 -10.37 21.64 15.70
C HIS A 33 -10.96 21.97 17.07
N ALA A 34 -11.33 23.25 17.28
CA ALA A 34 -12.00 23.86 18.45
C ALA A 34 -11.58 23.40 19.87
N LEU A 35 -11.78 22.13 20.23
CA LEU A 35 -11.51 21.51 21.54
C LEU A 35 -10.62 20.26 21.46
N PHE A 36 -10.10 19.91 20.29
CA PHE A 36 -9.32 18.71 20.03
C PHE A 36 -7.98 19.08 19.35
N GLN A 37 -6.89 18.49 19.83
CA GLN A 37 -5.54 18.70 19.31
C GLN A 37 -4.83 17.35 19.17
N CYS A 38 -4.35 17.06 17.95
CA CYS A 38 -3.45 15.93 17.67
C CYS A 38 -2.18 16.37 16.86
N PRO A 39 -1.66 17.61 16.98
CA PRO A 39 -0.70 18.12 16.01
C PRO A 39 0.55 17.25 15.95
N GLY A 40 0.86 16.75 14.75
CA GLY A 40 2.07 15.96 14.51
C GLY A 40 1.94 14.48 14.84
N PHE A 41 0.72 13.94 14.95
CA PHE A 41 0.52 12.49 15.01
C PHE A 41 0.95 11.85 13.69
N ILE A 42 1.90 10.93 13.78
CA ILE A 42 2.47 10.20 12.64
C ILE A 42 2.03 8.75 12.72
N SER A 43 1.21 8.32 11.77
CA SER A 43 0.88 6.91 11.56
C SER A 43 1.86 6.35 10.52
N GLY A 44 2.65 5.36 10.90
CA GLY A 44 3.69 4.77 10.04
C GLY A 44 3.12 3.94 8.90
N GLY A 45 3.87 3.84 7.80
CA GLY A 45 3.54 2.94 6.69
C GLY A 45 4.01 1.50 6.93
N GLY A 46 3.38 0.54 6.25
CA GLY A 46 3.79 -0.87 6.29
C GLY A 46 5.14 -1.10 5.62
N SER A 47 5.83 -2.16 6.02
CA SER A 47 7.15 -2.56 5.51
C SER A 47 7.12 -3.96 4.89
N GLN A 48 8.28 -4.59 4.66
CA GLN A 48 8.35 -5.98 4.22
C GLN A 48 8.33 -6.99 5.38
N THR A 49 8.39 -6.50 6.61
CA THR A 49 8.51 -7.34 7.82
C THR A 49 7.48 -7.03 8.89
N SER A 50 6.74 -5.93 8.76
CA SER A 50 5.77 -5.49 9.76
C SER A 50 4.75 -4.53 9.16
N GLY A 51 3.59 -4.44 9.80
CA GLY A 51 2.67 -3.33 9.60
C GLY A 51 3.24 -2.00 10.08
N GLY A 52 2.51 -0.94 9.77
CA GLY A 52 2.89 0.41 10.15
C GLY A 52 2.80 0.65 11.66
N THR A 53 3.66 1.54 12.16
CA THR A 53 3.69 1.94 13.57
C THR A 53 2.51 2.83 13.92
N ALA A 54 1.78 2.50 14.99
CA ALA A 54 0.69 3.30 15.50
C ALA A 54 1.13 4.71 15.94
N ALA A 55 0.32 5.72 15.65
CA ALA A 55 0.45 7.03 16.28
C ALA A 55 0.19 6.92 17.81
N PRO A 56 0.67 7.87 18.62
CA PRO A 56 0.35 7.93 20.05
C PRO A 56 -1.17 7.99 20.30
N THR A 57 -1.59 7.60 21.50
CA THR A 57 -2.97 7.78 21.95
C THR A 57 -3.08 9.06 22.78
N MET A 58 -4.05 9.92 22.46
CA MET A 58 -4.36 11.13 23.21
C MET A 58 -5.84 11.47 23.11
N ASN A 59 -6.48 11.75 24.24
CA ASN A 59 -7.90 12.05 24.34
C ASN A 59 -8.74 10.93 23.67
N LYS A 60 -9.49 11.24 22.61
CA LYS A 60 -10.33 10.30 21.85
C LYS A 60 -9.62 9.62 20.69
N VAL A 61 -8.42 10.08 20.31
CA VAL A 61 -7.66 9.54 19.18
C VAL A 61 -6.69 8.49 19.66
N SER A 62 -6.69 7.35 18.99
CA SER A 62 -5.75 6.25 19.24
C SER A 62 -5.23 5.70 17.92
N GLY A 63 -3.91 5.59 17.78
CA GLY A 63 -3.30 4.87 16.68
C GLY A 63 -3.51 3.36 16.82
N ILE A 64 -3.64 2.67 15.68
CA ILE A 64 -3.78 1.22 15.60
C ILE A 64 -2.67 0.71 14.67
N PRO A 65 -1.77 -0.18 15.13
CA PRO A 65 -0.65 -0.64 14.31
C PRO A 65 -1.17 -1.45 13.12
N GLY A 66 -0.50 -1.37 11.96
CA GLY A 66 -0.88 -2.18 10.80
C GLY A 66 -0.63 -3.66 11.05
N LEU A 67 -1.34 -4.52 10.32
CA LEU A 67 -1.14 -5.98 10.34
C LEU A 67 -0.67 -6.48 8.97
N PHE A 68 -0.39 -7.78 8.87
CA PHE A 68 -0.18 -8.46 7.59
C PHE A 68 -1.50 -8.59 6.84
N GLY A 69 -1.55 -8.23 5.56
CA GLY A 69 -2.70 -8.48 4.67
C GLY A 69 -4.05 -7.80 5.02
N MET A 70 -4.21 -7.25 6.21
CA MET A 70 -5.38 -6.50 6.66
C MET A 70 -5.08 -5.21 7.44
N SER A 71 -5.87 -4.17 7.22
CA SER A 71 -5.90 -2.99 8.10
C SER A 71 -6.82 -3.23 9.30
N PRO A 72 -6.31 -3.17 10.54
CA PRO A 72 -7.16 -3.30 11.71
C PRO A 72 -8.06 -2.07 11.90
N MET A 73 -9.24 -2.33 12.44
CA MET A 73 -10.30 -1.37 12.69
C MET A 73 -10.85 -1.59 14.10
N LYS A 74 -11.21 -0.49 14.77
CA LYS A 74 -11.89 -0.54 16.06
C LYS A 74 -13.39 -0.42 15.84
N TYR A 75 -14.06 -1.55 15.59
CA TYR A 75 -15.50 -1.59 15.28
C TYR A 75 -16.43 -1.02 16.37
N SER A 76 -15.94 -0.90 17.61
CA SER A 76 -16.66 -0.25 18.70
C SER A 76 -16.54 1.27 18.72
N SER A 77 -15.71 1.84 17.83
CA SER A 77 -15.53 3.29 17.75
C SER A 77 -16.74 3.95 17.09
N PRO A 78 -17.23 5.09 17.63
CA PRO A 78 -18.25 5.88 16.97
C PRO A 78 -17.74 6.55 15.69
N ASP A 79 -16.43 6.62 15.50
CA ASP A 79 -15.77 7.27 14.36
C ASP A 79 -14.48 6.53 14.01
N PHE A 80 -14.43 5.92 12.82
CA PHE A 80 -13.29 5.09 12.40
C PHE A 80 -12.05 5.88 12.03
N GLY A 81 -12.12 7.21 12.01
CA GLY A 81 -10.98 8.04 11.70
C GLY A 81 -10.44 7.81 10.30
N ALA A 82 -9.14 7.52 10.22
CA ALA A 82 -8.48 7.14 8.97
C ALA A 82 -7.91 5.72 9.02
N VAL A 83 -8.15 4.98 7.94
CA VAL A 83 -7.76 3.57 7.79
C VAL A 83 -6.44 3.43 7.06
N GLY A 84 -5.55 2.59 7.58
CA GLY A 84 -4.28 2.24 6.96
C GLY A 84 -4.44 1.74 5.53
N GLY A 85 -3.56 2.17 4.64
CA GLY A 85 -3.53 1.71 3.26
C GLY A 85 -3.23 0.21 3.22
N ASN A 86 -4.04 -0.54 2.48
CA ASN A 86 -3.87 -1.99 2.46
C ASN A 86 -2.58 -2.40 1.72
N GLY A 87 -2.06 -3.61 1.90
CA GLY A 87 -0.87 -4.07 1.20
C GLY A 87 -0.39 -5.44 1.62
N TYR A 88 0.90 -5.72 1.34
CA TYR A 88 1.57 -6.90 1.89
C TYR A 88 1.60 -6.81 3.41
N TYR A 89 2.14 -5.70 3.92
CA TYR A 89 1.82 -5.18 5.25
C TYR A 89 1.12 -3.84 5.13
N ASN A 90 0.15 -3.62 5.99
CA ASN A 90 -0.71 -2.45 5.95
C ASN A 90 -0.07 -1.29 6.71
N GLY A 91 -0.43 -0.07 6.34
CA GLY A 91 -0.12 1.10 7.16
C GLY A 91 -0.87 1.08 8.49
N ALA A 92 -0.40 1.86 9.46
CA ALA A 92 -1.14 2.08 10.70
C ALA A 92 -2.41 2.90 10.45
N SER A 93 -3.49 2.51 11.10
CA SER A 93 -4.74 3.27 11.16
C SER A 93 -4.74 4.23 12.34
N ILE A 94 -5.70 5.14 12.37
CA ILE A 94 -5.94 6.05 13.48
C ILE A 94 -7.44 6.19 13.70
N ASP A 95 -7.86 5.98 14.95
CA ASP A 95 -9.25 6.07 15.38
C ASP A 95 -9.66 7.53 15.62
N PHE A 96 -10.94 7.85 15.42
CA PHE A 96 -11.59 9.14 15.70
C PHE A 96 -11.19 10.35 14.84
N ALA A 97 -9.90 10.60 14.63
CA ALA A 97 -9.42 11.74 13.84
C ALA A 97 -7.98 11.54 13.40
N GLY A 98 -7.67 11.77 12.12
CA GLY A 98 -6.29 11.83 11.66
C GLY A 98 -6.04 11.37 10.23
N ALA A 99 -4.79 11.01 9.97
CA ALA A 99 -4.35 10.31 8.76
C ALA A 99 -3.66 9.00 9.08
N ALA A 100 -3.72 8.08 8.12
CA ALA A 100 -3.21 6.73 8.23
C ALA A 100 -2.05 6.48 7.26
N GLY A 101 -1.15 5.57 7.63
CA GLY A 101 0.02 5.23 6.82
C GLY A 101 -0.37 4.47 5.56
N GLY A 102 0.50 4.47 4.54
CA GLY A 102 0.34 3.65 3.35
C GLY A 102 0.77 2.19 3.58
N GLY A 103 0.26 1.28 2.76
CA GLY A 103 0.67 -0.13 2.75
C GLY A 103 1.92 -0.37 1.90
N SER A 104 2.64 -1.45 2.20
CA SER A 104 3.75 -1.93 1.37
C SER A 104 3.27 -2.81 0.22
N SER A 105 4.08 -2.89 -0.83
CA SER A 105 3.85 -3.75 -1.99
C SER A 105 4.77 -4.95 -1.95
N PHE A 106 4.39 -6.03 -2.63
CA PHE A 106 5.19 -7.23 -2.78
C PHE A 106 5.15 -7.73 -4.23
N ILE A 107 6.32 -7.97 -4.81
CA ILE A 107 6.45 -8.64 -6.12
C ILE A 107 7.50 -9.73 -5.95
N SER A 108 7.10 -10.98 -6.19
CA SER A 108 8.04 -12.10 -6.12
C SER A 108 9.22 -11.87 -7.06
N GLY A 109 10.45 -12.02 -6.55
CA GLY A 109 11.69 -11.77 -7.28
C GLY A 109 12.11 -10.29 -7.39
N HIS A 110 11.32 -9.34 -6.88
CA HIS A 110 11.74 -7.94 -6.84
C HIS A 110 12.75 -7.71 -5.71
N LYS A 111 13.83 -6.98 -6.01
CA LYS A 111 14.88 -6.70 -5.02
C LYS A 111 14.30 -5.98 -3.81
N GLY A 112 14.62 -6.50 -2.62
CA GLY A 112 14.19 -5.93 -1.34
C GLY A 112 12.81 -6.37 -0.87
N CYS A 113 12.02 -7.09 -1.69
CA CYS A 113 10.84 -7.79 -1.19
C CYS A 113 11.25 -8.98 -0.32
N ILE A 114 10.42 -9.33 0.65
CA ILE A 114 10.60 -10.54 1.48
C ILE A 114 9.32 -11.36 1.40
N ALA A 115 9.42 -12.54 0.81
CA ALA A 115 8.31 -13.47 0.67
C ALA A 115 7.97 -14.15 2.00
N LEU A 116 6.74 -14.66 2.10
CA LEU A 116 6.36 -15.56 3.18
C LEU A 116 7.11 -16.88 3.09
N ASN A 117 7.29 -17.53 4.23
CA ASN A 117 7.93 -18.84 4.31
C ASN A 117 7.06 -19.97 3.75
N GLY A 118 5.73 -19.79 3.72
CA GLY A 118 4.78 -20.79 3.27
C GLY A 118 3.38 -20.24 3.04
N PRO A 119 2.46 -21.07 2.51
CA PRO A 119 1.10 -20.64 2.16
C PRO A 119 0.19 -20.33 3.35
N ALA A 120 0.51 -20.84 4.53
CA ALA A 120 -0.23 -20.60 5.77
C ALA A 120 0.55 -19.71 6.76
N ASP A 121 1.69 -19.16 6.33
CA ASP A 121 2.52 -18.30 7.16
C ASP A 121 2.14 -16.83 6.92
N GLU A 122 2.07 -16.04 7.99
CA GLU A 122 1.97 -14.57 7.92
C GLU A 122 3.32 -13.90 8.24
N THR A 123 4.34 -14.72 8.50
CA THR A 123 5.68 -14.28 8.86
C THR A 123 6.60 -14.26 7.64
N PRO A 124 7.43 -13.22 7.48
CA PRO A 124 8.41 -13.16 6.40
C PRO A 124 9.43 -14.30 6.50
N SER A 125 9.94 -14.74 5.35
CA SER A 125 10.98 -15.75 5.26
C SER A 125 12.23 -15.35 6.06
N PRO A 126 12.76 -16.21 6.95
CA PRO A 126 13.96 -15.91 7.75
C PRO A 126 15.21 -15.61 6.90
N SER A 127 15.25 -16.12 5.67
CA SER A 127 16.36 -15.88 4.73
C SER A 127 16.21 -14.57 3.96
N ASN A 128 15.16 -13.78 4.22
CA ASN A 128 14.81 -12.57 3.47
C ASN A 128 14.70 -12.82 1.95
N SER A 129 14.30 -14.03 1.55
CA SER A 129 14.13 -14.39 0.14
C SER A 129 13.01 -13.55 -0.49
N PRO A 130 13.22 -12.93 -1.67
CA PRO A 130 12.15 -12.27 -2.40
C PRO A 130 11.29 -13.26 -3.20
N ILE A 131 11.66 -14.54 -3.27
CA ILE A 131 10.99 -15.54 -4.10
C ILE A 131 9.84 -16.15 -3.30
N HIS A 132 8.63 -16.02 -3.83
CA HIS A 132 7.41 -16.63 -3.31
C HIS A 132 7.60 -18.14 -3.07
N TYR A 133 6.99 -18.69 -2.02
CA TYR A 133 7.13 -20.10 -1.63
C TYR A 133 6.75 -21.10 -2.74
N SER A 134 6.00 -20.67 -3.76
CA SER A 134 5.71 -21.49 -4.96
C SER A 134 6.89 -21.60 -5.94
N GLY A 135 8.00 -20.92 -5.71
CA GLY A 135 9.15 -20.83 -6.62
C GLY A 135 8.94 -19.90 -7.84
N LEU A 136 7.74 -19.32 -8.01
CA LEU A 136 7.43 -18.43 -9.14
C LEU A 136 7.91 -17.00 -8.85
N LEU A 137 8.48 -16.34 -9.86
CA LEU A 137 8.95 -14.95 -9.74
C LEU A 137 8.68 -14.12 -11.00
N PHE A 138 8.71 -12.80 -10.83
CA PHE A 138 8.70 -11.84 -11.93
C PHE A 138 10.12 -11.36 -12.20
N THR A 139 10.54 -11.40 -13.46
CA THR A 139 11.80 -10.81 -13.90
C THR A 139 11.58 -9.36 -14.35
N ARG A 140 12.60 -8.51 -14.21
CA ARG A 140 12.59 -7.09 -14.66
C ARG A 140 11.41 -6.27 -14.10
N SER A 141 11.02 -6.53 -12.85
CA SER A 141 9.94 -5.81 -12.18
C SER A 141 10.35 -4.40 -11.77
N THR A 142 9.40 -3.46 -11.83
CA THR A 142 9.56 -2.09 -11.34
C THR A 142 8.46 -1.79 -10.32
N MET A 143 8.84 -1.17 -9.20
CA MET A 143 7.94 -0.77 -8.13
C MET A 143 8.10 0.74 -7.93
N ILE A 144 7.00 1.50 -8.01
CA ILE A 144 7.02 2.97 -7.96
C ILE A 144 6.08 3.42 -6.85
N GLN A 145 6.62 4.18 -5.90
CA GLN A 145 5.83 4.78 -4.82
C GLN A 145 4.85 5.82 -5.35
N GLY A 146 3.68 5.94 -4.73
CA GLY A 146 2.63 6.88 -5.13
C GLY A 146 3.03 8.37 -5.04
N ASN A 147 4.13 8.69 -4.36
CA ASN A 147 4.70 10.05 -4.29
C ASN A 147 5.78 10.31 -5.36
N LYS A 148 5.99 9.39 -6.30
CA LYS A 148 6.91 9.54 -7.43
C LYS A 148 6.13 9.64 -8.74
N SER A 149 6.79 10.15 -9.77
CA SER A 149 6.25 10.17 -11.14
C SER A 149 6.07 8.73 -11.64
N MET A 150 4.83 8.37 -11.96
CA MET A 150 4.44 7.03 -12.40
C MET A 150 3.50 7.10 -13.61
N PRO A 151 3.35 6.01 -14.39
CA PRO A 151 2.32 5.95 -15.41
C PRO A 151 0.93 6.19 -14.82
N LEU A 152 0.14 7.06 -15.48
CA LEU A 152 -1.25 7.28 -15.05
C LEU A 152 -2.15 6.18 -15.58
N TYR A 153 -3.14 5.77 -14.78
CA TYR A 153 -3.96 4.60 -15.09
C TYR A 153 -4.64 4.68 -16.47
N TYR A 154 -5.04 5.87 -16.90
CA TYR A 154 -5.76 6.11 -18.15
C TYR A 154 -4.85 6.17 -19.40
N SER A 155 -3.53 6.29 -19.24
CA SER A 155 -2.61 6.33 -20.39
C SER A 155 -1.19 5.91 -20.00
N PRO A 156 -0.60 4.92 -20.69
CA PRO A 156 0.74 4.42 -20.34
C PRO A 156 1.84 5.45 -20.68
N LYS A 157 1.53 6.40 -21.58
CA LYS A 157 2.42 7.49 -22.00
C LYS A 157 2.30 8.71 -21.08
N ALA A 158 1.17 8.86 -20.39
CA ALA A 158 1.01 9.92 -19.40
C ALA A 158 1.79 9.57 -18.13
N ARG A 159 2.33 10.60 -17.48
CA ARG A 159 3.08 10.51 -16.22
C ARG A 159 2.53 11.54 -15.24
N GLY A 160 2.51 11.20 -13.96
CA GLY A 160 2.08 12.10 -12.89
C GLY A 160 2.39 11.52 -11.52
N ILE A 161 2.15 12.32 -10.47
CA ILE A 161 2.30 11.89 -9.08
C ILE A 161 0.95 11.41 -8.58
N GLY A 162 0.84 10.12 -8.27
CA GLY A 162 -0.41 9.52 -7.84
C GLY A 162 -1.49 9.49 -8.92
N ASN A 163 -2.55 8.71 -8.70
CA ASN A 163 -3.77 8.80 -9.49
C ASN A 163 -4.76 9.70 -8.74
N LYS A 164 -5.34 10.70 -9.41
CA LYS A 164 -6.38 11.55 -8.82
C LYS A 164 -7.72 10.81 -8.81
N GLY A 165 -8.50 11.01 -7.74
CA GLY A 165 -9.83 10.42 -7.60
C GLY A 165 -9.79 9.01 -7.04
N ARG A 166 -10.64 8.12 -7.57
CA ARG A 166 -10.77 6.74 -7.09
C ARG A 166 -9.52 5.90 -7.40
N GLY A 167 -9.32 4.84 -6.60
CA GLY A 167 -8.33 3.82 -6.90
C GLY A 167 -8.62 3.14 -8.24
N ALA A 168 -7.59 3.00 -9.07
CA ALA A 168 -7.68 2.35 -10.37
C ALA A 168 -6.59 1.29 -10.49
N ILE A 169 -6.97 0.14 -11.04
CA ILE A 169 -6.03 -0.91 -11.40
C ILE A 169 -6.02 -1.02 -12.92
N ARG A 170 -4.82 -1.02 -13.50
CA ARG A 170 -4.60 -1.34 -14.90
C ARG A 170 -3.78 -2.61 -14.99
N ILE A 171 -4.38 -3.65 -15.56
CA ILE A 171 -3.67 -4.89 -15.88
C ILE A 171 -3.46 -4.89 -17.38
N THR A 172 -2.19 -4.91 -17.79
CA THR A 172 -1.82 -5.08 -19.18
C THR A 172 -1.36 -6.52 -19.41
N ILE A 173 -2.14 -7.31 -20.16
CA ILE A 173 -1.72 -8.66 -20.55
C ILE A 173 -0.97 -8.55 -21.86
N LEU A 174 0.34 -8.79 -21.77
CA LEU A 174 1.21 -8.99 -22.92
C LEU A 174 0.95 -10.41 -23.50
N PRO A 175 0.92 -10.67 -24.83
CA PRO A 175 0.88 -11.97 -25.49
C PRO A 175 2.29 -12.52 -25.77
N ASN A 176 2.33 -13.83 -26.00
CA ASN A 176 3.55 -14.64 -26.10
C ASN A 176 4.41 -14.19 -27.29
N GLU A 177 5.71 -13.93 -27.06
CA GLU A 177 6.72 -14.04 -28.12
C GLU A 177 7.73 -15.14 -27.74
N ILE A 178 7.95 -16.07 -28.69
CA ILE A 178 8.93 -17.15 -28.59
C ILE A 178 10.31 -16.57 -28.92
N THR A 179 11.28 -16.68 -28.01
CA THR A 179 12.69 -16.34 -28.30
C THR A 179 13.57 -17.59 -28.31
N SER A 180 14.71 -17.51 -29.01
CA SER A 180 15.61 -18.62 -29.35
C SER A 180 16.35 -19.28 -28.19
N GLU A 181 16.07 -18.90 -26.93
CA GLU A 181 16.75 -19.41 -25.73
C GLU A 181 15.81 -20.01 -24.67
N ASN A 182 14.58 -20.40 -25.02
CA ASN A 182 13.59 -20.91 -24.04
C ASN A 182 13.30 -19.93 -22.88
N HIS A 183 13.60 -18.64 -23.05
CA HIS A 183 13.19 -17.59 -22.13
C HIS A 183 11.94 -16.89 -22.66
N TYR A 184 10.84 -17.00 -21.91
CA TYR A 184 9.56 -16.39 -22.25
C TYR A 184 9.61 -14.87 -21.98
N ILE A 185 9.48 -14.05 -23.01
CA ILE A 185 9.34 -12.58 -22.90
C ILE A 185 8.06 -12.21 -23.67
N PHE A 186 7.10 -11.57 -23.00
CA PHE A 186 5.81 -11.21 -23.57
C PHE A 186 5.74 -9.72 -23.99
N ARG A 187 5.03 -9.35 -25.08
CA ARG A 187 4.76 -7.92 -25.46
C ARG A 187 3.48 -7.68 -26.32
N SER A 188 2.40 -7.13 -25.75
CA SER A 188 1.27 -6.39 -26.40
C SER A 188 0.29 -5.81 -25.37
N ASP A 189 -0.36 -4.70 -25.69
CA ASP A 189 -1.00 -3.85 -24.68
C ASP A 189 -2.52 -4.07 -24.53
N ILE A 190 -3.00 -5.23 -24.06
CA ILE A 190 -4.41 -5.35 -23.63
C ILE A 190 -4.55 -4.78 -22.22
N SER A 191 -5.05 -3.55 -22.10
CA SER A 191 -5.20 -2.86 -20.82
C SER A 191 -6.64 -2.92 -20.31
N LEU A 192 -6.89 -3.71 -19.27
CA LEU A 192 -8.15 -3.66 -18.53
C LEU A 192 -8.03 -2.59 -17.44
N VAL A 193 -8.89 -1.56 -17.47
CA VAL A 193 -8.99 -0.57 -16.39
C VAL A 193 -10.20 -0.92 -15.55
N LEU A 194 -9.95 -1.33 -14.30
CA LEU A 194 -10.99 -1.58 -13.31
C LEU A 194 -11.04 -0.41 -12.32
N TYR A 195 -12.21 0.17 -12.14
CA TYR A 195 -12.46 1.16 -11.10
C TYR A 195 -12.98 0.45 -9.85
N LEU A 196 -12.25 0.56 -8.74
CA LEU A 196 -12.74 0.09 -7.45
C LEU A 196 -13.54 1.23 -6.80
N GLY A 197 -14.86 1.10 -6.85
CA GLY A 197 -15.77 2.00 -6.15
C GLY A 197 -15.92 1.55 -4.70
N PHE A 198 -15.33 2.29 -3.76
CA PHE A 198 -15.81 2.32 -2.38
C PHE A 198 -16.62 3.59 -2.23
N SER A 199 -17.93 3.45 -2.08
CA SER A 199 -18.79 4.54 -1.62
C SER A 199 -18.47 4.77 -0.14
N CYS A 200 -17.84 5.91 0.16
CA CYS A 200 -17.84 6.47 1.51
C CYS A 200 -19.22 6.99 1.84
#